data_AF-A0AAV9ME13-F1
#
_entry.id   AF-A0AAV9ME13-F1
#
_cell.length_a   1.000
_cell.length_b   1.000
_cell.length_c   1.000
_cell.angle_alpha   90.00
_cell.angle_beta   90.00
_cell.angle_gamma   90.00
#
_symmetry.space_group_name_H-M   'P 1'
#
loop_
_entity.id
_entity.type
_entity.pdbx_description
1 polymer ?
#
loop_
_entity_poly.entity_id
_entity_poly.type
_entity_poly.pdbx_seq_one_letter_code
_entity_poly.pdbx_strand_id
1 'polypeptide(L)'
;MTTSHGGGSSSRRSSLSLTSSTSNLKKKTAAHENGGGQPDSGTRKSMSLSRSMGLTGERTVKRLRLSKALTVPDSTTIYEACRRMAARRVDALLLTDSNALLCGILTDKDIATRVIAREVNIQETPVSKIMTKNPVFVLSDTLAVEALQKMVLGKFRHLPVVENGEVIALLDIAKCLYDAIARLERAAEKGKAIAAAVEGVEKHWGSSVSGSNTFIETLQERMFKPSLSTIISENSKVVIVEPSDTVLATAKKMLESRTSSAIVMVDNKPRGILTSKDMLMRVIAQDLSPESILVERVMTPSPECSTTDTPIVDALHTMHDGKFLHLPVVDKEGTVVAVLDVLHITHAAVSTVGQNAGPNNEAANTMMQRFWDSAMALTPDDDEETRSEGSLKLASEGAETGRSNPYPSASLPNTFAFKIQDRKGRMHRFNCDIRSVTDLITSIIQRLGNDIDRNNLPQILYEDEDQDKVILASDSDLTAAVEHAKLSGWKGLRLHLDYSGTPGRRRGSNSESLDYAHPESAWASAYTAVAAGAALAASLGVFAFLRRSSE
;
A
#
# COMPACT_ATOMS: atom_id res chain seq x y z
N MET A 1 31.71 -16.62 -80.74
CA MET A 1 30.99 -17.89 -80.59
C MET A 1 29.85 -17.62 -79.61
N THR A 2 28.61 -17.38 -80.07
CA THR A 2 27.57 -18.40 -80.37
C THR A 2 27.20 -19.17 -79.10
N THR A 3 25.97 -19.28 -78.56
CA THR A 3 24.55 -19.02 -78.95
C THR A 3 23.72 -19.60 -77.75
N SER A 4 22.42 -19.38 -77.47
CA SER A 4 21.35 -18.49 -77.96
C SER A 4 20.06 -18.72 -77.13
N HIS A 5 19.18 -17.70 -77.02
CA HIS A 5 17.74 -17.76 -76.64
C HIS A 5 17.36 -18.14 -75.18
N GLY A 6 16.20 -17.72 -74.64
CA GLY A 6 15.24 -16.71 -75.14
C GLY A 6 13.86 -16.70 -74.44
N GLY A 7 13.23 -15.51 -74.32
CA GLY A 7 11.87 -15.29 -73.77
C GLY A 7 11.83 -14.73 -72.33
N GLY A 8 10.89 -13.85 -71.94
CA GLY A 8 9.75 -13.29 -72.68
C GLY A 8 8.95 -12.17 -71.97
N SER A 9 9.59 -11.01 -71.74
CA SER A 9 9.03 -9.65 -71.47
C SER A 9 7.49 -9.39 -71.48
N SER A 10 6.94 -8.86 -70.39
CA SER A 10 6.21 -7.56 -70.32
C SER A 10 5.92 -7.18 -68.85
N SER A 11 5.99 -5.95 -68.31
CA SER A 11 5.99 -4.54 -68.78
C SER A 11 4.62 -3.83 -68.85
N ARG A 12 4.23 -3.13 -67.77
CA ARG A 12 4.02 -1.66 -67.75
C ARG A 12 3.63 -1.08 -66.37
N ARG A 13 3.79 0.24 -66.25
CA ARG A 13 3.37 1.08 -65.10
C ARG A 13 1.89 1.46 -65.22
N SER A 14 1.25 1.72 -64.08
CA SER A 14 0.35 2.88 -63.94
C SER A 14 0.30 3.38 -62.49
N SER A 15 0.20 4.69 -62.34
CA SER A 15 0.01 5.42 -61.09
C SER A 15 -1.33 6.14 -61.17
N LEU A 16 -2.16 6.12 -60.11
CA LEU A 16 -3.36 6.94 -60.06
C LEU A 16 -3.62 7.51 -58.66
N SER A 17 -3.85 8.82 -58.65
CA SER A 17 -4.30 9.62 -57.51
C SER A 17 -5.67 10.20 -57.81
N LEU A 18 -6.59 10.21 -56.84
CA LEU A 18 -7.72 11.15 -56.69
C LEU A 18 -8.07 11.18 -55.19
N THR A 19 -8.24 12.28 -54.45
CA THR A 19 -8.90 13.60 -54.67
C THR A 19 -10.43 13.54 -54.74
N SER A 20 -11.07 13.77 -53.58
CA SER A 20 -12.29 14.56 -53.34
C SER A 20 -13.47 14.52 -54.33
N SER A 21 -14.69 14.28 -53.82
CA SER A 21 -15.76 15.30 -53.84
C SER A 21 -17.00 14.89 -53.03
N THR A 22 -17.81 15.88 -52.65
CA THR A 22 -19.08 15.77 -51.90
C THR A 22 -20.31 15.75 -52.82
N SER A 23 -21.42 15.16 -52.37
CA SER A 23 -22.74 15.44 -52.96
C SER A 23 -23.88 15.47 -51.93
N ASN A 24 -24.66 16.55 -51.94
CA ASN A 24 -25.96 16.72 -51.27
C ASN A 24 -27.08 16.69 -52.34
N LEU A 25 -28.32 16.33 -51.97
CA LEU A 25 -29.64 16.70 -52.56
C LEU A 25 -30.72 15.73 -51.97
N LYS A 26 -31.74 16.12 -51.20
CA LYS A 26 -32.94 16.99 -51.40
C LYS A 26 -34.16 16.38 -52.14
N LYS A 27 -35.06 15.77 -51.35
CA LYS A 27 -36.51 16.08 -51.17
C LYS A 27 -37.46 16.29 -52.39
N LYS A 28 -38.50 15.44 -52.47
CA LYS A 28 -39.88 15.62 -53.02
C LYS A 28 -40.84 14.75 -52.14
N THR A 29 -42.05 15.08 -51.65
CA THR A 29 -43.33 15.67 -52.16
C THR A 29 -44.12 14.77 -53.11
N ALA A 30 -45.44 14.50 -52.99
CA ALA A 30 -46.53 14.72 -51.99
C ALA A 30 -47.70 13.71 -52.31
N ALA A 31 -48.97 13.70 -51.85
CA ALA A 31 -49.89 14.54 -51.03
C ALA A 31 -51.09 13.67 -50.50
N HIS A 32 -52.25 14.25 -50.13
CA HIS A 32 -53.56 13.64 -49.73
C HIS A 32 -53.59 12.86 -48.37
N GLU A 33 -54.63 12.79 -47.53
CA GLU A 33 -55.95 13.44 -47.24
C GLU A 33 -56.60 12.53 -46.14
N ASN A 34 -57.62 12.83 -45.32
CA ASN A 34 -58.44 14.02 -45.05
C ASN A 34 -59.11 13.91 -43.64
N GLY A 35 -59.33 15.02 -42.91
CA GLY A 35 -60.17 15.15 -41.68
C GLY A 35 -59.74 14.37 -40.41
N GLY A 36 -60.09 14.79 -39.18
CA GLY A 36 -60.72 16.02 -38.70
C GLY A 36 -61.03 15.93 -37.18
N GLY A 37 -60.89 17.03 -36.42
CA GLY A 37 -61.17 17.06 -34.96
C GLY A 37 -60.52 18.28 -34.25
N GLN A 38 -61.17 18.82 -33.21
CA GLN A 38 -60.73 20.02 -32.47
C GLN A 38 -60.15 19.67 -31.08
N PRO A 39 -59.56 20.63 -30.33
CA PRO A 39 -58.49 20.33 -29.38
C PRO A 39 -58.97 19.99 -27.97
N ASP A 40 -58.09 19.35 -27.20
CA ASP A 40 -58.11 19.39 -25.74
C ASP A 40 -56.68 19.62 -25.18
N SER A 41 -56.57 19.66 -23.86
CA SER A 41 -55.70 20.57 -23.12
C SER A 41 -54.47 19.90 -22.50
N GLY A 42 -53.52 20.73 -22.09
CA GLY A 42 -52.12 20.32 -21.95
C GLY A 42 -51.79 19.45 -20.74
N THR A 43 -51.06 18.35 -20.99
CA THR A 43 -50.09 17.81 -20.02
C THR A 43 -48.77 17.48 -20.72
N ARG A 44 -47.82 18.43 -20.69
CA ARG A 44 -46.46 18.20 -21.18
C ARG A 44 -45.68 17.30 -20.21
N LYS A 45 -45.83 15.98 -20.34
CA LYS A 45 -44.85 15.03 -19.76
C LYS A 45 -43.53 15.15 -20.53
N SER A 46 -42.67 16.04 -20.05
CA SER A 46 -41.27 16.08 -20.43
C SER A 46 -40.65 14.70 -20.20
N MET A 47 -40.17 14.05 -21.26
CA MET A 47 -39.33 12.87 -21.12
C MET A 47 -37.94 13.33 -20.66
N SER A 48 -37.82 13.59 -19.36
CA SER A 48 -36.52 13.65 -18.71
C SER A 48 -35.82 12.31 -18.96
N LEU A 49 -34.74 12.32 -19.73
CA LEU A 49 -33.82 11.19 -19.82
C LEU A 49 -33.30 10.93 -18.40
N SER A 50 -33.87 9.92 -17.74
CA SER A 50 -33.46 9.49 -16.42
C SER A 50 -32.02 9.01 -16.50
N ARG A 51 -31.10 9.87 -16.02
CA ARG A 51 -29.68 9.55 -15.91
C ARG A 51 -29.55 8.27 -15.11
N SER A 52 -29.21 7.17 -15.78
CA SER A 52 -28.95 5.89 -15.13
C SER A 52 -27.80 6.08 -14.16
N MET A 53 -28.12 6.23 -12.87
CA MET A 53 -27.13 6.06 -11.81
C MET A 53 -26.90 4.56 -11.70
N GLY A 54 -25.86 4.10 -12.41
CA GLY A 54 -25.49 2.69 -12.44
C GLY A 54 -25.22 2.18 -11.05
N LEU A 55 -26.13 1.34 -10.54
CA LEU A 55 -25.92 0.51 -9.36
C LEU A 55 -25.05 -0.70 -9.73
N THR A 56 -23.85 -0.42 -10.23
CA THR A 56 -22.76 -1.39 -10.37
C THR A 56 -21.58 -0.94 -9.51
N GLY A 57 -20.94 -1.88 -8.82
CA GLY A 57 -19.85 -1.61 -7.87
C GLY A 57 -18.52 -1.19 -8.51
N GLU A 58 -18.56 -0.72 -9.76
CA GLU A 58 -17.39 -0.56 -10.62
C GLU A 58 -16.50 0.61 -10.15
N ARG A 59 -15.29 0.27 -9.73
CA ARG A 59 -14.28 1.22 -9.30
C ARG A 59 -13.39 1.62 -10.47
N THR A 60 -13.28 2.92 -10.72
CA THR A 60 -12.42 3.50 -11.76
C THR A 60 -11.06 3.91 -11.19
N VAL A 61 -10.06 4.10 -12.06
CA VAL A 61 -8.66 4.41 -11.68
C VAL A 61 -8.56 5.64 -10.76
N LYS A 62 -9.37 6.68 -10.97
CA LYS A 62 -9.42 7.86 -10.09
C LYS A 62 -9.95 7.62 -8.68
N ARG A 63 -10.55 6.46 -8.41
CA ARG A 63 -10.93 5.99 -7.06
C ARG A 63 -9.84 5.11 -6.42
N LEU A 64 -8.66 4.95 -7.05
CA LEU A 64 -7.50 4.27 -6.47
C LEU A 64 -6.51 5.28 -5.89
N ARG A 65 -5.55 4.80 -5.10
CA ARG A 65 -4.51 5.62 -4.48
C ARG A 65 -3.44 6.05 -5.49
N LEU A 66 -3.76 7.11 -6.21
CA LEU A 66 -2.88 7.71 -7.21
C LEU A 66 -1.66 8.39 -6.59
N SER A 67 -0.51 8.30 -7.28
CA SER A 67 0.71 9.03 -6.94
C SER A 67 0.82 10.27 -7.81
N LYS A 68 1.23 11.41 -7.24
CA LYS A 68 1.52 12.61 -8.04
C LYS A 68 2.64 12.30 -9.04
N ALA A 69 2.37 12.50 -10.33
CA ALA A 69 3.37 12.31 -11.38
C ALA A 69 4.53 13.31 -11.20
N LEU A 70 5.76 12.85 -11.44
CA LEU A 70 6.89 13.71 -11.76
C LEU A 70 7.05 13.71 -13.28
N THR A 71 7.04 14.88 -13.90
CA THR A 71 7.19 15.08 -15.34
C THR A 71 8.42 15.92 -15.66
N VAL A 72 9.07 15.63 -16.79
CA VAL A 72 10.12 16.47 -17.40
C VAL A 72 10.03 16.43 -18.94
N PRO A 73 10.55 17.46 -19.64
CA PRO A 73 10.80 17.37 -21.08
C PRO A 73 11.76 16.23 -21.43
N ASP A 74 11.53 15.56 -22.55
CA ASP A 74 12.35 14.43 -23.03
C ASP A 74 13.83 14.80 -23.31
N SER A 75 14.10 16.08 -23.54
CA SER A 75 15.42 16.69 -23.71
C SER A 75 16.23 16.87 -22.41
N THR A 76 15.66 16.59 -21.24
CA THR A 76 16.34 16.73 -19.93
C THR A 76 17.55 15.79 -19.83
N THR A 77 18.68 16.24 -19.27
CA THR A 77 19.86 15.38 -19.06
C THR A 77 19.58 14.27 -18.04
N ILE A 78 20.23 13.11 -18.16
CA ILE A 78 20.08 12.01 -17.19
C ILE A 78 20.41 12.46 -15.76
N TYR A 79 21.44 13.29 -15.57
CA TYR A 79 21.84 13.81 -14.27
C TYR A 79 20.75 14.65 -13.59
N GLU A 80 20.20 15.65 -14.28
CA GLU A 80 19.08 16.48 -13.79
C GLU A 80 17.82 15.63 -13.52
N ALA A 81 17.53 14.64 -14.37
CA ALA A 81 16.42 13.71 -14.15
C ALA A 81 16.59 12.90 -12.85
N CYS A 82 17.77 12.30 -12.62
CA CYS A 82 18.08 11.57 -11.38
C CYS A 82 18.00 12.49 -10.14
N ARG A 83 18.51 13.72 -10.23
CA ARG A 83 18.40 14.71 -9.14
C ARG A 83 16.94 15.09 -8.84
N ARG A 84 16.09 15.27 -9.85
CA ARG A 84 14.64 15.53 -9.65
C ARG A 84 13.91 14.34 -9.04
N MET A 85 14.19 13.13 -9.51
CA MET A 85 13.66 11.88 -8.94
C MET A 85 14.03 11.75 -7.45
N ALA A 86 15.31 11.97 -7.11
CA ALA A 86 15.79 11.92 -5.74
C ALA A 86 15.19 13.02 -4.84
N ALA A 87 15.11 14.25 -5.31
CA ALA A 87 14.51 15.37 -4.56
C ALA A 87 13.01 15.16 -4.26
N ARG A 88 12.29 14.44 -5.13
CA ARG A 88 10.89 14.04 -4.91
C ARG A 88 10.72 12.66 -4.26
N ARG A 89 11.82 11.92 -4.06
CA ARG A 89 11.86 10.53 -3.56
C ARG A 89 10.99 9.56 -4.38
N VAL A 90 10.92 9.79 -5.69
CA VAL A 90 10.21 8.92 -6.65
C VAL A 90 11.19 8.04 -7.43
N ASP A 91 10.72 6.87 -7.85
CA ASP A 91 11.45 5.83 -8.56
C ASP A 91 11.01 5.66 -10.03
N ALA A 92 10.00 6.44 -10.44
CA ALA A 92 9.58 6.61 -11.83
C ALA A 92 9.45 8.10 -12.18
N LEU A 93 9.69 8.39 -13.46
CA LEU A 93 9.67 9.71 -14.07
C LEU A 93 8.97 9.61 -15.42
N LEU A 94 8.03 10.53 -15.67
CA LEU A 94 7.29 10.60 -16.93
C LEU A 94 7.87 11.70 -17.82
N LEU A 95 7.87 11.44 -19.13
CA LEU A 95 8.56 12.27 -20.11
C LEU A 95 7.55 12.83 -21.10
N THR A 96 7.60 14.13 -21.30
CA THR A 96 6.73 14.85 -22.23
C THR A 96 7.51 15.39 -23.42
N ASP A 97 6.89 15.37 -24.59
CA ASP A 97 7.44 15.99 -25.80
C ASP A 97 7.28 17.52 -25.81
N SER A 98 7.60 18.17 -26.94
CA SER A 98 7.42 19.60 -27.15
C SER A 98 5.95 20.07 -27.14
N ASN A 99 4.99 19.15 -27.21
CA ASN A 99 3.55 19.40 -27.17
C ASN A 99 2.96 19.13 -25.77
N ALA A 100 3.82 18.87 -24.77
CA ALA A 100 3.48 18.42 -23.42
C ALA A 100 2.81 17.02 -23.35
N LEU A 101 2.81 16.24 -24.43
CA LEU A 101 2.20 14.91 -24.49
C LEU A 101 3.15 13.82 -23.97
N LEU A 102 2.60 12.81 -23.31
CA LEU A 102 3.36 11.67 -22.76
C LEU A 102 4.07 10.87 -23.87
N CYS A 103 5.40 10.97 -23.94
CA CYS A 103 6.22 10.26 -24.92
C CYS A 103 7.07 9.12 -24.31
N GLY A 104 7.23 9.08 -22.98
CA GLY A 104 8.09 8.11 -22.33
C GLY A 104 7.90 7.93 -20.82
N ILE A 105 8.45 6.83 -20.30
CA ILE A 105 8.68 6.58 -18.87
C ILE A 105 10.15 6.19 -18.64
N LEU A 106 10.69 6.63 -17.51
CA LEU A 106 12.02 6.27 -17.02
C LEU A 106 11.94 5.80 -15.57
N THR A 107 12.69 4.75 -15.21
CA THR A 107 12.70 4.17 -13.86
C THR A 107 14.11 4.04 -13.28
N ASP A 108 14.21 3.82 -11.98
CA ASP A 108 15.46 3.45 -11.29
C ASP A 108 16.18 2.25 -11.95
N LYS A 109 15.43 1.21 -12.35
CA LYS A 109 15.93 0.05 -13.09
C LYS A 109 16.59 0.42 -14.41
N ASP A 110 16.10 1.45 -15.10
CA ASP A 110 16.67 1.92 -16.36
C ASP A 110 17.98 2.69 -16.13
N ILE A 111 18.11 3.43 -15.02
CA ILE A 111 19.38 4.06 -14.62
C ILE A 111 20.44 2.98 -14.35
N ALA A 112 20.12 1.94 -13.59
CA ALA A 112 21.06 0.83 -13.37
C ALA A 112 21.47 0.12 -14.68
N THR A 113 20.51 -0.25 -15.52
CA THR A 113 20.71 -1.19 -16.65
C THR A 113 21.00 -0.56 -18.02
N ARG A 114 20.62 0.71 -18.23
CA ARG A 114 20.80 1.45 -19.50
C ARG A 114 21.80 2.60 -19.38
N VAL A 115 22.10 3.07 -18.17
CA VAL A 115 23.04 4.17 -17.92
C VAL A 115 24.31 3.66 -17.26
N ILE A 116 24.23 3.18 -16.01
CA ILE A 116 25.42 2.81 -15.21
C ILE A 116 26.13 1.60 -15.81
N ALA A 117 25.41 0.48 -16.01
CA ALA A 117 25.97 -0.75 -16.60
C ALA A 117 26.48 -0.60 -18.07
N ARG A 118 26.37 0.60 -18.65
CA ARG A 118 26.75 0.94 -20.03
C ARG A 118 27.65 2.18 -20.14
N GLU A 119 28.15 2.70 -19.01
CA GLU A 119 29.07 3.85 -18.95
C GLU A 119 28.59 5.08 -19.76
N VAL A 120 27.29 5.37 -19.73
CA VAL A 120 26.69 6.50 -20.47
C VAL A 120 26.99 7.82 -19.78
N ASN A 121 27.51 8.81 -20.52
CA ASN A 121 27.72 10.18 -20.03
C ASN A 121 26.39 10.82 -19.58
N ILE A 122 26.22 10.95 -18.26
CA ILE A 122 24.98 11.42 -17.62
C ILE A 122 24.74 12.92 -17.75
N GLN A 123 25.78 13.72 -18.01
CA GLN A 123 25.69 15.17 -18.08
C GLN A 123 25.23 15.62 -19.48
N GLU A 124 25.70 14.96 -20.53
CA GLU A 124 25.36 15.32 -21.93
C GLU A 124 24.17 14.53 -22.49
N THR A 125 23.95 13.28 -22.06
CA THR A 125 22.92 12.43 -22.69
C THR A 125 21.52 12.81 -22.20
N PRO A 126 20.57 13.13 -23.10
CA PRO A 126 19.19 13.38 -22.71
C PRO A 126 18.42 12.07 -22.47
N VAL A 127 17.47 12.11 -21.53
CA VAL A 127 16.70 10.94 -21.11
C VAL A 127 15.90 10.29 -22.25
N SER A 128 15.53 11.03 -23.30
CA SER A 128 14.90 10.49 -24.52
C SER A 128 15.70 9.40 -25.25
N LYS A 129 17.00 9.27 -24.97
CA LYS A 129 17.87 8.19 -25.49
C LYS A 129 17.75 6.88 -24.72
N ILE A 130 17.38 6.92 -23.43
CA ILE A 130 17.35 5.76 -22.54
C ILE A 130 15.97 5.44 -21.96
N MET A 131 14.98 6.33 -22.10
CA MET A 131 13.58 6.10 -21.69
C MET A 131 12.94 4.89 -22.39
N THR A 132 11.93 4.31 -21.75
CA THR A 132 10.96 3.43 -22.41
C THR A 132 9.95 4.32 -23.15
N LYS A 133 10.01 4.31 -24.48
CA LYS A 133 9.14 5.14 -25.34
C LYS A 133 7.72 4.58 -25.39
N ASN A 134 6.75 5.46 -25.63
CA ASN A 134 5.33 5.12 -25.83
C ASN A 134 4.77 4.19 -24.73
N PRO A 135 4.86 4.57 -23.44
CA PRO A 135 4.38 3.74 -22.33
C PRO A 135 2.89 3.44 -22.47
N VAL A 136 2.49 2.23 -22.06
CA VAL A 136 1.08 1.90 -21.83
C VAL A 136 0.55 2.86 -20.75
N PHE A 137 -0.63 3.45 -20.97
CA PHE A 137 -1.32 4.33 -20.02
C PHE A 137 -2.80 3.94 -19.91
N VAL A 138 -3.50 4.55 -18.96
CA VAL A 138 -4.96 4.44 -18.78
C VAL A 138 -5.59 5.82 -18.57
N LEU A 139 -6.90 5.92 -18.77
CA LEU A 139 -7.66 7.13 -18.46
C LEU A 139 -8.10 7.13 -16.99
N SER A 140 -8.42 8.31 -16.44
CA SER A 140 -8.90 8.46 -15.05
C SER A 140 -10.18 7.64 -14.76
N ASP A 141 -11.00 7.42 -15.77
CA ASP A 141 -12.28 6.72 -15.75
C ASP A 141 -12.19 5.25 -16.22
N THR A 142 -11.00 4.78 -16.64
CA THR A 142 -10.76 3.36 -16.92
C THR A 142 -11.06 2.51 -15.66
N LEU A 143 -11.53 1.27 -15.84
CA LEU A 143 -11.81 0.37 -14.72
C LEU A 143 -10.51 0.01 -13.97
N ALA A 144 -10.58 -0.02 -12.64
CA ALA A 144 -9.45 -0.34 -11.77
C ALA A 144 -8.88 -1.74 -12.09
N VAL A 145 -9.76 -2.72 -12.31
CA VAL A 145 -9.39 -4.10 -12.66
C VAL A 145 -8.65 -4.15 -14.01
N GLU A 146 -9.11 -3.40 -15.02
CA GLU A 146 -8.46 -3.33 -16.33
C GLU A 146 -7.05 -2.69 -16.24
N ALA A 147 -6.91 -1.61 -15.46
CA ALA A 147 -5.62 -0.98 -15.21
C ALA A 147 -4.64 -1.92 -14.50
N LEU A 148 -5.09 -2.63 -13.45
CA LEU A 148 -4.27 -3.61 -12.73
C LEU A 148 -3.92 -4.81 -13.60
N GLN A 149 -4.85 -5.29 -14.44
CA GLN A 149 -4.60 -6.35 -15.42
C GLN A 149 -3.53 -5.93 -16.45
N LYS A 150 -3.53 -4.68 -16.92
CA LYS A 150 -2.46 -4.15 -17.79
C LYS A 150 -1.09 -4.14 -17.10
N MET A 151 -1.03 -3.74 -15.82
CA MET A 151 0.22 -3.75 -15.03
C MET A 151 0.79 -5.16 -14.84
N VAL A 152 -0.09 -6.14 -14.55
CA VAL A 152 0.28 -7.55 -14.48
C VAL A 152 0.71 -8.06 -15.87
N LEU A 153 -0.14 -8.02 -16.89
CA LEU A 153 0.18 -8.59 -18.20
C LEU A 153 1.44 -7.98 -18.83
N GLY A 154 1.64 -6.67 -18.67
CA GLY A 154 2.83 -5.95 -19.13
C GLY A 154 4.07 -6.09 -18.24
N LYS A 155 3.96 -6.71 -17.06
CA LYS A 155 5.02 -6.87 -16.05
C LYS A 155 5.69 -5.54 -15.68
N PHE A 156 4.88 -4.51 -15.41
CA PHE A 156 5.37 -3.19 -14.99
C PHE A 156 4.69 -2.70 -13.71
N ARG A 157 5.49 -2.09 -12.84
CA ARG A 157 5.06 -1.61 -11.52
C ARG A 157 4.35 -0.25 -11.56
N HIS A 158 4.55 0.51 -12.64
CA HIS A 158 4.17 1.92 -12.78
C HIS A 158 3.32 2.12 -14.04
N LEU A 159 2.14 2.73 -13.90
CA LEU A 159 1.20 2.97 -14.98
C LEU A 159 0.78 4.46 -15.01
N PRO A 160 1.14 5.23 -16.05
CA PRO A 160 0.65 6.59 -16.25
C PRO A 160 -0.87 6.65 -16.32
N VAL A 161 -1.44 7.67 -15.66
CA VAL A 161 -2.87 8.00 -15.71
C VAL A 161 -3.02 9.35 -16.41
N VAL A 162 -3.82 9.35 -17.47
CA VAL A 162 -4.03 10.48 -18.39
C VAL A 162 -5.48 10.96 -18.31
N GLU A 163 -5.70 12.26 -18.43
CA GLU A 163 -7.04 12.86 -18.53
C GLU A 163 -6.99 14.03 -19.50
N ASN A 164 -7.94 14.11 -20.44
CA ASN A 164 -7.97 15.12 -21.51
C ASN A 164 -6.69 15.24 -22.40
N GLY A 165 -5.80 14.24 -22.35
CA GLY A 165 -4.50 14.23 -23.03
C GLY A 165 -3.32 14.59 -22.15
N GLU A 166 -3.55 15.11 -20.94
CA GLU A 166 -2.52 15.49 -19.97
C GLU A 166 -2.24 14.38 -18.95
N VAL A 167 -1.00 14.33 -18.44
CA VAL A 167 -0.58 13.38 -17.40
C VAL A 167 -0.97 13.90 -16.03
N ILE A 168 -2.02 13.32 -15.42
CA ILE A 168 -2.49 13.72 -14.10
C ILE A 168 -1.76 12.99 -12.96
N ALA A 169 -1.41 11.71 -13.15
CA ALA A 169 -0.91 10.88 -12.05
C ALA A 169 -0.15 9.62 -12.52
N LEU A 170 0.38 8.88 -11.56
CA LEU A 170 0.99 7.56 -11.72
C LEU A 170 0.34 6.56 -10.75
N LEU A 171 -0.16 5.44 -11.28
CA LEU A 171 -0.63 4.30 -10.50
C LEU A 171 0.56 3.34 -10.23
N ASP A 172 0.63 2.80 -9.01
CA ASP A 172 1.67 1.87 -8.55
C ASP A 172 1.01 0.59 -8.04
N ILE A 173 1.29 -0.55 -8.69
CA ILE A 173 0.62 -1.83 -8.38
C ILE A 173 0.91 -2.30 -6.95
N ALA A 174 2.08 -1.97 -6.40
CA ALA A 174 2.41 -2.31 -5.02
C ALA A 174 1.47 -1.59 -4.06
N LYS A 175 1.19 -0.29 -4.28
CA LYS A 175 0.25 0.48 -3.45
C LYS A 175 -1.17 -0.08 -3.55
N CYS A 176 -1.63 -0.43 -4.76
CA CYS A 176 -2.93 -1.04 -4.95
C CYS A 176 -3.06 -2.38 -4.20
N LEU A 177 -2.01 -3.22 -4.23
CA LEU A 177 -1.99 -4.49 -3.51
C LEU A 177 -1.99 -4.27 -1.99
N TYR A 178 -1.15 -3.37 -1.47
CA TYR A 178 -1.13 -3.05 -0.03
C TYR A 178 -2.46 -2.49 0.46
N ASP A 179 -3.07 -1.56 -0.28
CA ASP A 179 -4.38 -1.02 0.05
C ASP A 179 -5.44 -2.15 0.04
N ALA A 180 -5.37 -3.10 -0.90
CA ALA A 180 -6.30 -4.24 -0.99
C ALA A 180 -6.13 -5.27 0.13
N ILE A 181 -4.90 -5.64 0.51
CA ILE A 181 -4.66 -6.55 1.63
C ILE A 181 -5.17 -5.90 2.92
N ALA A 182 -4.77 -4.66 3.20
CA ALA A 182 -5.25 -3.93 4.38
C ALA A 182 -6.77 -3.72 4.38
N ARG A 183 -7.45 -3.73 3.23
CA ARG A 183 -8.93 -3.72 3.11
C ARG A 183 -9.53 -5.07 3.52
N LEU A 184 -8.97 -6.17 3.02
CA LEU A 184 -9.43 -7.52 3.33
C LEU A 184 -9.18 -7.90 4.80
N GLU A 185 -8.04 -7.51 5.39
CA GLU A 185 -7.78 -7.71 6.82
C GLU A 185 -8.80 -6.99 7.69
N ARG A 186 -9.08 -5.70 7.41
CA ARG A 186 -10.12 -4.95 8.13
C ARG A 186 -11.51 -5.55 7.96
N ALA A 187 -11.82 -6.13 6.81
CA ALA A 187 -13.08 -6.83 6.60
C ALA A 187 -13.15 -8.18 7.33
N ALA A 188 -12.06 -8.94 7.37
CA ALA A 188 -11.95 -10.16 8.15
C ALA A 188 -12.07 -9.85 9.66
N GLU A 189 -11.44 -8.79 10.14
CA GLU A 189 -11.51 -8.40 11.56
C GLU A 189 -12.89 -7.85 11.95
N LYS A 190 -13.50 -6.99 11.11
CA LYS A 190 -14.93 -6.63 11.26
C LYS A 190 -15.81 -7.89 11.25
N GLY A 191 -15.53 -8.87 10.38
CA GLY A 191 -16.24 -10.14 10.29
C GLY A 191 -16.11 -11.02 11.54
N LYS A 192 -14.91 -11.13 12.12
CA LYS A 192 -14.67 -11.80 13.41
C LYS A 192 -15.38 -11.09 14.57
N ALA A 193 -15.33 -9.76 14.61
CA ALA A 193 -16.00 -8.98 15.65
C ALA A 193 -17.52 -9.16 15.59
N ILE A 194 -18.11 -9.18 14.39
CA ILE A 194 -19.51 -9.52 14.17
C ILE A 194 -19.80 -10.98 14.58
N ALA A 195 -18.96 -11.93 14.18
CA ALA A 195 -19.14 -13.34 14.54
C ALA A 195 -19.10 -13.57 16.05
N ALA A 196 -18.14 -12.97 16.77
CA ALA A 196 -18.05 -13.05 18.23
C ALA A 196 -19.23 -12.37 18.94
N ALA A 197 -19.72 -11.25 18.40
CA ALA A 197 -20.93 -10.59 18.90
C ALA A 197 -22.20 -11.45 18.68
N VAL A 198 -22.29 -12.13 17.53
CA VAL A 198 -23.40 -13.04 17.20
C VAL A 198 -23.33 -14.34 18.01
N GLU A 199 -22.15 -14.93 18.22
CA GLU A 199 -21.96 -16.12 19.07
C GLU A 199 -22.35 -15.86 20.54
N GLY A 200 -22.18 -14.61 21.00
CA GLY A 200 -22.71 -14.14 22.29
C GLY A 200 -24.25 -14.14 22.36
N VAL A 201 -24.95 -14.02 21.23
CA VAL A 201 -26.42 -14.01 21.13
C VAL A 201 -26.99 -15.40 20.79
N GLU A 202 -26.35 -16.17 19.91
CA GLU A 202 -26.83 -17.48 19.48
C GLU A 202 -26.91 -18.51 20.63
N LYS A 203 -26.19 -18.29 21.74
CA LYS A 203 -26.37 -19.04 23.00
C LYS A 203 -27.78 -18.98 23.60
N HIS A 204 -28.64 -18.06 23.14
CA HIS A 204 -30.06 -18.02 23.51
C HIS A 204 -31.02 -18.06 22.31
N TRP A 205 -30.54 -17.98 21.06
CA TRP A 205 -31.40 -18.02 19.87
C TRP A 205 -30.65 -18.55 18.64
N GLY A 206 -30.73 -19.87 18.39
CA GLY A 206 -30.03 -20.48 17.26
C GLY A 206 -30.69 -20.18 15.91
N SER A 207 -30.03 -19.38 15.05
CA SER A 207 -30.48 -19.18 13.66
C SER A 207 -29.41 -18.59 12.72
N SER A 208 -28.38 -19.38 12.41
CA SER A 208 -27.71 -19.46 11.09
C SER A 208 -27.46 -18.13 10.34
N VAL A 209 -26.30 -17.51 10.57
CA VAL A 209 -25.70 -16.51 9.66
C VAL A 209 -24.44 -17.10 9.01
N SER A 210 -24.60 -17.81 7.89
CA SER A 210 -23.53 -18.64 7.28
C SER A 210 -23.25 -18.34 5.79
N GLY A 211 -23.47 -17.08 5.36
CA GLY A 211 -23.40 -16.69 3.94
C GLY A 211 -22.09 -16.01 3.49
N SER A 212 -21.53 -15.11 4.30
CA SER A 212 -20.45 -14.20 3.89
C SER A 212 -19.05 -14.66 4.25
N ASN A 213 -18.86 -15.21 5.46
CA ASN A 213 -17.54 -15.40 6.05
C ASN A 213 -16.76 -16.51 5.33
N THR A 214 -17.44 -17.59 4.95
CA THR A 214 -16.85 -18.74 4.25
C THR A 214 -16.17 -18.38 2.92
N PHE A 215 -16.64 -17.35 2.21
CA PHE A 215 -15.96 -16.85 1.01
C PHE A 215 -14.66 -16.10 1.34
N ILE A 216 -14.68 -15.23 2.37
CA ILE A 216 -13.49 -14.50 2.82
C ILE A 216 -12.46 -15.48 3.39
N GLU A 217 -12.87 -16.47 4.18
CA GLU A 217 -12.03 -17.54 4.72
C GLU A 217 -11.44 -18.41 3.59
N THR A 218 -12.24 -18.81 2.60
CA THR A 218 -11.74 -19.59 1.45
C THR A 218 -10.76 -18.78 0.60
N LEU A 219 -11.00 -17.47 0.42
CA LEU A 219 -10.10 -16.57 -0.28
C LEU A 219 -8.81 -16.33 0.53
N GLN A 220 -8.92 -16.26 1.87
CA GLN A 220 -7.77 -16.17 2.76
C GLN A 220 -6.92 -17.44 2.71
N GLU A 221 -7.51 -18.63 2.86
CA GLU A 221 -6.80 -19.91 2.68
C GLU A 221 -6.13 -20.04 1.30
N ARG A 222 -6.72 -19.52 0.23
CA ARG A 222 -6.16 -19.65 -1.13
C ARG A 222 -5.09 -18.61 -1.47
N MET A 223 -5.10 -17.45 -0.84
CA MET A 223 -4.12 -16.38 -1.12
C MET A 223 -3.00 -16.26 -0.09
N PHE A 224 -3.23 -16.67 1.15
CA PHE A 224 -2.31 -16.46 2.27
C PHE A 224 -1.53 -17.74 2.63
N LYS A 225 -1.94 -18.92 2.13
CA LYS A 225 -1.27 -20.21 2.35
C LYS A 225 -0.08 -20.57 1.43
N PRO A 226 0.06 -20.07 0.18
CA PRO A 226 1.28 -20.34 -0.61
C PRO A 226 2.49 -19.63 0.01
N SER A 227 3.58 -20.38 0.21
CA SER A 227 4.86 -19.91 0.72
C SER A 227 5.80 -19.44 -0.40
N LEU A 228 6.85 -18.70 -0.07
CA LEU A 228 7.83 -18.21 -1.05
C LEU A 228 8.50 -19.34 -1.86
N SER A 229 8.62 -20.55 -1.28
CA SER A 229 9.07 -21.76 -1.98
C SER A 229 8.25 -22.13 -3.22
N THR A 230 6.97 -21.73 -3.33
CA THR A 230 6.15 -22.01 -4.52
C THR A 230 6.41 -21.05 -5.67
N ILE A 231 7.21 -20.00 -5.47
CA ILE A 231 7.43 -18.90 -6.44
C ILE A 231 8.91 -18.68 -6.76
N ILE A 232 9.80 -19.20 -5.91
CA ILE A 232 11.23 -19.36 -6.20
C ILE A 232 11.37 -20.42 -7.29
N SER A 233 11.85 -20.02 -8.47
CA SER A 233 12.18 -20.95 -9.54
C SER A 233 13.53 -21.60 -9.29
N GLU A 234 13.75 -22.85 -9.74
CA GLU A 234 15.04 -23.55 -9.64
C GLU A 234 16.21 -22.76 -10.26
N ASN A 235 15.90 -21.92 -11.27
CA ASN A 235 16.86 -21.05 -11.97
C ASN A 235 16.88 -19.60 -11.42
N SER A 236 16.54 -19.39 -10.14
CA SER A 236 16.54 -18.06 -9.51
C SER A 236 17.96 -17.50 -9.39
N LYS A 237 18.30 -16.50 -10.22
CA LYS A 237 19.62 -15.87 -10.20
C LYS A 237 19.76 -14.86 -9.06
N VAL A 238 20.49 -15.22 -8.01
CA VAL A 238 20.98 -14.28 -7.00
C VAL A 238 22.27 -13.64 -7.50
N VAL A 239 22.30 -12.31 -7.58
CA VAL A 239 23.55 -11.56 -7.83
C VAL A 239 24.25 -11.34 -6.50
N ILE A 240 25.34 -12.07 -6.27
CA ILE A 240 26.20 -11.92 -5.08
C ILE A 240 27.33 -10.95 -5.40
N VAL A 241 27.60 -10.04 -4.47
CA VAL A 241 28.71 -9.07 -4.51
C VAL A 241 29.43 -8.98 -3.18
N GLU A 242 30.69 -8.56 -3.22
CA GLU A 242 31.48 -8.27 -2.02
C GLU A 242 31.31 -6.79 -1.60
N PRO A 243 31.59 -6.41 -0.34
CA PRO A 243 31.55 -5.00 0.11
C PRO A 243 32.47 -4.09 -0.73
N SER A 244 33.59 -4.66 -1.21
CA SER A 244 34.64 -4.06 -2.03
C SER A 244 34.39 -4.09 -3.54
N ASP A 245 33.29 -4.69 -4.03
CA ASP A 245 32.88 -4.50 -5.43
C ASP A 245 32.59 -3.00 -5.69
N THR A 246 32.78 -2.54 -6.93
CA THR A 246 32.34 -1.20 -7.34
C THR A 246 30.90 -1.22 -7.83
N VAL A 247 30.19 -0.10 -7.69
CA VAL A 247 28.80 0.02 -8.13
C VAL A 247 28.65 -0.26 -9.64
N LEU A 248 29.63 0.11 -10.46
CA LEU A 248 29.67 -0.24 -11.89
C LEU A 248 29.77 -1.75 -12.12
N ALA A 249 30.67 -2.44 -11.41
CA ALA A 249 30.80 -3.89 -11.50
C ALA A 249 29.49 -4.59 -11.08
N THR A 250 28.86 -4.13 -10.00
CA THR A 250 27.55 -4.61 -9.56
C THR A 250 26.46 -4.36 -10.61
N ALA A 251 26.43 -3.18 -11.23
CA ALA A 251 25.45 -2.85 -12.28
C ALA A 251 25.57 -3.77 -13.50
N LYS A 252 26.81 -4.14 -13.89
CA LYS A 252 27.07 -5.10 -14.98
C LYS A 252 26.58 -6.52 -14.59
N LYS A 253 26.95 -7.03 -13.41
CA LYS A 253 26.45 -8.31 -12.85
C LYS A 253 24.90 -8.35 -12.80
N MET A 254 24.25 -7.25 -12.41
CA MET A 254 22.79 -7.10 -12.38
C MET A 254 22.16 -7.10 -13.78
N LEU A 255 22.74 -6.39 -14.76
CA LEU A 255 22.27 -6.36 -16.15
C LEU A 255 22.33 -7.77 -16.79
N GLU A 256 23.45 -8.47 -16.62
CA GLU A 256 23.66 -9.84 -17.13
C GLU A 256 22.68 -10.85 -16.53
N SER A 257 22.42 -10.73 -15.24
CA SER A 257 21.45 -11.57 -14.51
C SER A 257 20.00 -11.12 -14.67
N ARG A 258 19.77 -9.94 -15.26
CA ARG A 258 18.47 -9.25 -15.46
C ARG A 258 17.75 -8.86 -14.15
N THR A 259 18.47 -8.79 -13.04
CA THR A 259 17.93 -8.44 -11.71
C THR A 259 17.80 -6.93 -11.51
N SER A 260 17.14 -6.53 -10.41
CA SER A 260 16.96 -5.15 -9.96
C SER A 260 17.67 -4.87 -8.62
N SER A 261 18.43 -5.85 -8.13
CA SER A 261 19.22 -5.82 -6.89
C SER A 261 20.39 -6.82 -6.91
N ALA A 262 21.31 -6.65 -5.96
CA ALA A 262 22.39 -7.56 -5.62
C ALA A 262 22.51 -7.69 -4.09
N ILE A 263 22.80 -8.90 -3.59
CA ILE A 263 23.03 -9.18 -2.18
C ILE A 263 24.52 -9.07 -1.86
N VAL A 264 24.86 -8.34 -0.80
CA VAL A 264 26.24 -8.13 -0.35
C VAL A 264 26.55 -9.16 0.72
N MET A 265 27.48 -10.08 0.44
CA MET A 265 27.80 -11.21 1.32
C MET A 265 29.16 -11.01 2.00
N VAL A 266 29.25 -11.41 3.28
CA VAL A 266 30.50 -11.50 4.04
C VAL A 266 30.43 -12.79 4.88
N ASP A 267 31.47 -13.62 4.87
CA ASP A 267 31.51 -14.91 5.57
C ASP A 267 30.27 -15.80 5.34
N ASN A 268 29.83 -15.86 4.07
CA ASN A 268 28.59 -16.49 3.60
C ASN A 268 27.28 -15.99 4.27
N LYS A 269 27.25 -14.76 4.77
CA LYS A 269 26.05 -14.15 5.40
C LYS A 269 25.64 -12.85 4.69
N PRO A 270 24.33 -12.58 4.54
CA PRO A 270 23.84 -11.33 3.96
C PRO A 270 24.15 -10.16 4.89
N ARG A 271 25.05 -9.28 4.45
CA ARG A 271 25.53 -8.10 5.20
C ARG A 271 24.91 -6.80 4.71
N GLY A 272 24.46 -6.77 3.46
CA GLY A 272 23.81 -5.63 2.82
C GLY A 272 23.01 -6.03 1.59
N ILE A 273 22.23 -5.10 1.04
CA ILE A 273 21.63 -5.21 -0.29
C ILE A 273 21.86 -3.90 -1.06
N LEU A 274 22.20 -3.99 -2.34
CA LEU A 274 22.24 -2.83 -3.25
C LEU A 274 21.12 -2.97 -4.29
N THR A 275 20.33 -1.93 -4.47
CA THR A 275 19.22 -1.92 -5.44
C THR A 275 19.43 -0.84 -6.52
N SER A 276 18.73 -0.95 -7.65
CA SER A 276 18.71 0.10 -8.68
C SER A 276 18.29 1.48 -8.11
N LYS A 277 17.43 1.49 -7.09
CA LYS A 277 17.01 2.68 -6.36
C LYS A 277 18.18 3.31 -5.61
N ASP A 278 19.02 2.52 -4.96
CA ASP A 278 20.18 3.01 -4.21
C ASP A 278 21.23 3.61 -5.17
N MET A 279 21.44 2.98 -6.34
CA MET A 279 22.28 3.53 -7.41
C MET A 279 21.81 4.92 -7.89
N LEU A 280 20.51 5.11 -8.09
CA LEU A 280 19.95 6.42 -8.44
C LEU A 280 20.12 7.41 -7.27
N MET A 281 19.64 7.05 -6.08
CA MET A 281 19.45 7.95 -4.94
C MET A 281 20.76 8.32 -4.22
N ARG A 282 21.72 7.39 -4.13
CA ARG A 282 22.94 7.49 -3.31
C ARG A 282 24.23 7.62 -4.12
N VAL A 283 24.19 7.34 -5.42
CA VAL A 283 25.35 7.49 -6.32
C VAL A 283 25.11 8.64 -7.31
N ILE A 284 24.23 8.44 -8.30
CA ILE A 284 24.06 9.43 -9.39
C ILE A 284 23.50 10.77 -8.90
N ALA A 285 22.48 10.75 -8.03
CA ALA A 285 21.93 11.97 -7.45
C ALA A 285 22.83 12.64 -6.38
N GLN A 286 23.95 12.02 -6.02
CA GLN A 286 24.96 12.55 -5.09
C GLN A 286 26.29 12.91 -5.80
N ASP A 287 26.30 12.91 -7.15
CA ASP A 287 27.47 13.22 -7.98
C ASP A 287 28.68 12.26 -7.76
N LEU A 288 28.43 11.03 -7.31
CA LEU A 288 29.48 10.03 -7.09
C LEU A 288 29.71 9.19 -8.35
N SER A 289 30.98 8.94 -8.69
CA SER A 289 31.38 8.08 -9.81
C SER A 289 31.08 6.59 -9.51
N PRO A 290 30.25 5.90 -10.33
CA PRO A 290 29.97 4.47 -10.17
C PRO A 290 31.20 3.56 -10.33
N GLU A 291 32.22 4.02 -11.05
CA GLU A 291 33.46 3.28 -11.31
C GLU A 291 34.31 3.10 -10.05
N SER A 292 34.24 4.06 -9.12
CA SER A 292 35.15 4.17 -7.97
C SER A 292 34.45 4.08 -6.61
N ILE A 293 33.13 4.29 -6.54
CA ILE A 293 32.38 4.12 -5.30
C ILE A 293 32.13 2.62 -5.01
N LEU A 294 32.53 2.20 -3.81
CA LEU A 294 32.36 0.83 -3.34
C LEU A 294 30.92 0.55 -2.89
N VAL A 295 30.47 -0.69 -3.09
CA VAL A 295 29.14 -1.17 -2.68
C VAL A 295 28.86 -0.89 -1.21
N GLU A 296 29.82 -1.14 -0.32
CA GLU A 296 29.65 -0.95 1.14
C GLU A 296 29.21 0.46 1.55
N ARG A 297 29.61 1.49 0.78
CA ARG A 297 29.34 2.89 1.10
C ARG A 297 27.94 3.35 0.72
N VAL A 298 27.22 2.56 -0.09
CA VAL A 298 25.90 2.93 -0.64
C VAL A 298 24.86 1.80 -0.57
N MET A 299 25.23 0.58 -0.18
CA MET A 299 24.30 -0.50 0.13
C MET A 299 23.37 -0.13 1.29
N THR A 300 22.21 -0.77 1.37
CA THR A 300 21.38 -0.80 2.59
C THR A 300 21.91 -1.94 3.48
N PRO A 301 22.46 -1.65 4.67
CA PRO A 301 23.06 -2.67 5.54
C PRO A 301 21.99 -3.51 6.23
N SER A 302 22.35 -4.75 6.61
CA SER A 302 21.49 -5.69 7.36
C SER A 302 20.07 -5.83 6.78
N PRO A 303 19.92 -6.30 5.53
CA PRO A 303 18.62 -6.45 4.90
C PRO A 303 17.76 -7.46 5.66
N GLU A 304 16.47 -7.16 5.79
CA GLU A 304 15.49 -8.10 6.32
C GLU A 304 15.31 -9.27 5.35
N CYS A 305 15.33 -10.49 5.88
CA CYS A 305 15.33 -11.73 5.09
C CYS A 305 14.17 -12.62 5.54
N SER A 306 13.49 -13.26 4.59
CA SER A 306 12.45 -14.27 4.87
C SER A 306 12.98 -15.70 4.60
N THR A 307 12.26 -16.71 5.06
CA THR A 307 12.56 -18.12 4.77
C THR A 307 11.78 -18.61 3.54
N THR A 308 12.21 -19.73 2.95
CA THR A 308 11.43 -20.46 1.92
C THR A 308 9.99 -20.75 2.35
N ASP A 309 9.79 -20.98 3.64
CA ASP A 309 8.53 -21.42 4.23
C ASP A 309 7.64 -20.23 4.65
N THR A 310 8.11 -18.99 4.48
CA THR A 310 7.36 -17.75 4.78
C THR A 310 6.17 -17.59 3.81
N PRO A 311 4.96 -17.26 4.27
CA PRO A 311 3.81 -16.96 3.41
C PRO A 311 4.02 -15.79 2.46
N ILE A 312 3.43 -15.85 1.26
CA ILE A 312 3.47 -14.78 0.26
C ILE A 312 2.89 -13.45 0.79
N VAL A 313 1.84 -13.50 1.62
CA VAL A 313 1.24 -12.28 2.18
C VAL A 313 2.09 -11.69 3.31
N ASP A 314 2.67 -12.53 4.18
CA ASP A 314 3.59 -12.07 5.23
C ASP A 314 4.84 -11.41 4.64
N ALA A 315 5.35 -11.94 3.53
CA ALA A 315 6.42 -11.32 2.75
C ALA A 315 6.00 -9.94 2.19
N LEU A 316 4.77 -9.81 1.69
CA LEU A 316 4.23 -8.53 1.22
C LEU A 316 4.02 -7.52 2.36
N HIS A 317 3.61 -7.95 3.55
CA HIS A 317 3.55 -7.11 4.76
C HIS A 317 4.94 -6.65 5.20
N THR A 318 5.90 -7.58 5.28
CA THR A 318 7.30 -7.32 5.63
C THR A 318 7.89 -6.24 4.70
N MET A 319 7.69 -6.38 3.39
CA MET A 319 8.05 -5.38 2.39
C MET A 319 7.28 -4.06 2.54
N HIS A 320 5.98 -4.13 2.85
CA HIS A 320 5.18 -2.93 3.09
C HIS A 320 5.76 -2.15 4.26
N ASP A 321 5.93 -2.75 5.43
CA ASP A 321 6.26 -2.05 6.67
C ASP A 321 7.71 -1.61 6.74
N GLY A 322 8.65 -2.43 6.27
CA GLY A 322 10.04 -2.01 6.03
C GLY A 322 10.22 -0.99 4.90
N LYS A 323 9.16 -0.70 4.12
CA LYS A 323 9.13 0.23 2.98
C LYS A 323 10.18 -0.10 1.90
N PHE A 324 10.50 -1.38 1.72
CA PHE A 324 11.43 -1.89 0.72
C PHE A 324 10.74 -2.78 -0.32
N LEU A 325 11.29 -2.85 -1.54
CA LEU A 325 10.68 -3.56 -2.67
C LEU A 325 11.44 -4.81 -3.10
N HIS A 326 12.43 -5.24 -2.30
CA HIS A 326 13.28 -6.41 -2.52
C HIS A 326 13.45 -7.18 -1.22
N LEU A 327 13.22 -8.49 -1.26
CA LEU A 327 13.25 -9.39 -0.12
C LEU A 327 14.18 -10.57 -0.43
N PRO A 328 15.38 -10.62 0.17
CA PRO A 328 16.20 -11.82 0.19
C PRO A 328 15.46 -12.97 0.89
N VAL A 329 15.58 -14.18 0.33
CA VAL A 329 15.02 -15.40 0.89
C VAL A 329 16.14 -16.38 1.18
N VAL A 330 16.15 -16.92 2.40
CA VAL A 330 17.11 -17.92 2.85
C VAL A 330 16.50 -19.32 2.95
N ASP A 331 17.34 -20.33 2.79
CA ASP A 331 17.06 -21.73 3.13
C ASP A 331 17.15 -21.98 4.66
N LYS A 332 17.16 -23.25 5.07
CA LYS A 332 17.17 -23.66 6.48
C LYS A 332 18.58 -23.63 7.08
N GLU A 333 19.57 -23.60 6.20
CA GLU A 333 21.00 -23.52 6.44
C GLU A 333 21.47 -22.05 6.57
N GLY A 334 20.63 -21.09 6.14
CA GLY A 334 20.86 -19.65 6.22
C GLY A 334 21.48 -19.03 4.97
N THR A 335 21.58 -19.78 3.86
CA THR A 335 22.12 -19.33 2.58
C THR A 335 21.04 -18.62 1.77
N VAL A 336 21.38 -17.53 1.08
CA VAL A 336 20.44 -16.75 0.26
C VAL A 336 20.17 -17.49 -1.05
N VAL A 337 18.99 -18.09 -1.17
CA VAL A 337 18.55 -18.87 -2.36
C VAL A 337 17.83 -18.02 -3.40
N ALA A 338 17.26 -16.88 -3.01
CA ALA A 338 16.59 -15.94 -3.92
C ALA A 338 16.66 -14.49 -3.40
N VAL A 339 16.45 -13.53 -4.30
CA VAL A 339 16.05 -12.16 -3.94
C VAL A 339 14.84 -11.81 -4.77
N LEU A 340 13.67 -11.77 -4.15
CA LEU A 340 12.39 -11.56 -4.80
C LEU A 340 12.04 -10.07 -4.75
N ASP A 341 11.57 -9.49 -5.86
CA ASP A 341 11.05 -8.11 -5.86
C ASP A 341 9.52 -8.08 -5.74
N VAL A 342 8.98 -6.95 -5.29
CA VAL A 342 7.53 -6.79 -5.00
C VAL A 342 6.66 -7.15 -6.20
N LEU A 343 7.17 -6.95 -7.43
CA LEU A 343 6.45 -7.23 -8.65
C LEU A 343 6.37 -8.74 -8.89
N HIS A 344 7.44 -9.50 -8.66
CA HIS A 344 7.41 -10.96 -8.73
C HIS A 344 6.46 -11.57 -7.67
N ILE A 345 6.49 -11.09 -6.43
CA ILE A 345 5.61 -11.60 -5.36
C ILE A 345 4.14 -11.23 -5.65
N THR A 346 3.87 -9.99 -6.09
CA THR A 346 2.55 -9.55 -6.57
C THR A 346 2.05 -10.46 -7.70
N HIS A 347 2.90 -10.71 -8.70
CA HIS A 347 2.58 -11.57 -9.82
C HIS A 347 2.20 -12.98 -9.41
N ALA A 348 2.94 -13.56 -8.47
CA ALA A 348 2.71 -14.92 -8.02
C ALA A 348 1.44 -15.01 -7.17
N ALA A 349 1.20 -14.08 -6.24
CA ALA A 349 -0.06 -13.95 -5.51
C ALA A 349 -1.26 -13.88 -6.47
N VAL A 350 -1.15 -13.09 -7.54
CA VAL A 350 -2.15 -12.99 -8.61
C VAL A 350 -2.29 -14.30 -9.41
N SER A 351 -1.19 -15.01 -9.66
CA SER A 351 -1.17 -16.23 -10.48
C SER A 351 -1.69 -17.45 -9.73
N THR A 352 -1.41 -17.60 -8.43
CA THR A 352 -1.89 -18.73 -7.61
C THR A 352 -3.42 -18.70 -7.43
N VAL A 353 -4.03 -17.52 -7.39
CA VAL A 353 -5.51 -17.37 -7.50
C VAL A 353 -6.02 -17.90 -8.85
N GLY A 354 -5.24 -17.73 -9.92
CA GLY A 354 -5.60 -18.12 -11.27
C GLY A 354 -5.40 -19.60 -11.60
N GLN A 355 -4.39 -20.27 -11.02
CA GLN A 355 -3.94 -21.60 -11.45
C GLN A 355 -4.92 -22.76 -11.16
N ASN A 356 -5.92 -22.55 -10.30
CA ASN A 356 -7.02 -23.52 -10.09
C ASN A 356 -8.24 -23.25 -10.99
N ALA A 357 -8.15 -22.32 -11.94
CA ALA A 357 -9.02 -22.29 -13.11
C ALA A 357 -8.53 -23.29 -14.16
N GLY A 358 -9.46 -23.85 -14.96
CA GLY A 358 -9.12 -24.66 -16.12
C GLY A 358 -8.46 -23.86 -17.26
N PRO A 359 -8.24 -24.47 -18.44
CA PRO A 359 -7.45 -23.88 -19.54
C PRO A 359 -7.86 -22.49 -20.05
N ASN A 360 -9.06 -22.01 -19.73
CA ASN A 360 -9.49 -20.66 -20.05
C ASN A 360 -9.02 -19.65 -18.98
N ASN A 361 -8.01 -18.86 -19.36
CA ASN A 361 -7.48 -17.69 -18.63
C ASN A 361 -8.58 -16.71 -18.14
N GLU A 362 -9.74 -16.70 -18.78
CA GLU A 362 -10.95 -15.96 -18.40
C GLU A 362 -11.41 -16.23 -16.95
N ALA A 363 -11.35 -17.46 -16.46
CA ALA A 363 -11.76 -17.80 -15.10
C ALA A 363 -10.71 -17.39 -14.04
N ALA A 364 -9.42 -17.38 -14.40
CA ALA A 364 -8.37 -16.78 -13.58
C ALA A 364 -8.57 -15.26 -13.45
N ASN A 365 -8.82 -14.59 -14.58
CA ASN A 365 -9.18 -13.17 -14.59
C ASN A 365 -10.48 -12.90 -13.83
N THR A 366 -11.47 -13.80 -13.87
CA THR A 366 -12.72 -13.68 -13.11
C THR A 366 -12.50 -13.83 -11.60
N MET A 367 -11.63 -14.73 -11.14
CA MET A 367 -11.29 -14.83 -9.71
C MET A 367 -10.43 -13.66 -9.24
N MET A 368 -9.56 -13.13 -10.10
CA MET A 368 -8.79 -11.92 -9.81
C MET A 368 -9.67 -10.67 -9.80
N GLN A 369 -10.61 -10.56 -10.73
CA GLN A 369 -11.66 -9.55 -10.73
C GLN A 369 -12.49 -9.66 -9.44
N ARG A 370 -12.96 -10.85 -9.05
CA ARG A 370 -13.67 -11.05 -7.78
C ARG A 370 -12.81 -10.73 -6.55
N PHE A 371 -11.50 -10.96 -6.57
CA PHE A 371 -10.60 -10.53 -5.49
C PHE A 371 -10.56 -9.00 -5.38
N TRP A 372 -10.28 -8.30 -6.49
CA TRP A 372 -10.24 -6.84 -6.50
C TRP A 372 -11.61 -6.25 -6.17
N ASP A 373 -12.68 -6.74 -6.79
CA ASP A 373 -14.06 -6.31 -6.53
C ASP A 373 -14.45 -6.59 -5.07
N SER A 374 -14.05 -7.71 -4.46
CA SER A 374 -14.31 -7.94 -3.02
C SER A 374 -13.51 -6.97 -2.15
N ALA A 375 -12.23 -6.77 -2.42
CA ALA A 375 -11.38 -5.81 -1.69
C ALA A 375 -11.85 -4.35 -1.87
N MET A 376 -12.47 -4.02 -3.00
CA MET A 376 -12.78 -2.66 -3.43
C MET A 376 -14.26 -2.25 -3.31
N ALA A 377 -15.18 -3.22 -3.29
CA ALA A 377 -16.62 -3.04 -2.99
C ALA A 377 -16.90 -3.07 -1.48
N LEU A 378 -15.94 -3.53 -0.66
CA LEU A 378 -15.78 -3.05 0.70
C LEU A 378 -15.66 -1.52 0.63
N THR A 379 -16.73 -0.82 1.01
CA THR A 379 -16.77 0.64 0.97
C THR A 379 -15.65 1.22 1.83
N PRO A 380 -15.14 2.43 1.54
CA PRO A 380 -14.61 3.26 2.61
C PRO A 380 -15.68 3.37 3.71
N ASP A 381 -15.26 3.40 4.97
CA ASP A 381 -15.94 4.29 5.90
C ASP A 381 -15.48 5.71 5.47
N ASP A 382 -16.39 6.68 5.30
CA ASP A 382 -16.13 7.93 4.55
C ASP A 382 -15.21 8.96 5.27
N ASP A 383 -14.56 8.55 6.36
CA ASP A 383 -13.80 9.44 7.27
C ASP A 383 -12.36 9.79 6.80
N GLU A 384 -11.85 9.20 5.72
CA GLU A 384 -10.44 9.33 5.28
C GLU A 384 -10.20 10.31 4.10
N GLU A 385 -11.21 11.00 3.58
CA GLU A 385 -11.07 11.86 2.37
C GLU A 385 -10.97 13.38 2.63
N THR A 386 -10.44 13.81 3.78
CA THR A 386 -10.35 15.25 4.17
C THR A 386 -8.97 15.77 4.63
N ARG A 387 -7.84 15.15 4.23
CA ARG A 387 -6.48 15.67 4.53
C ARG A 387 -5.50 15.71 3.35
N SER A 388 -5.81 16.54 2.34
CA SER A 388 -4.81 16.97 1.34
C SER A 388 -5.10 18.36 0.73
N GLU A 389 -5.44 19.35 1.55
CA GLU A 389 -5.34 20.77 1.14
C GLU A 389 -4.23 21.47 1.92
N GLY A 390 -3.46 22.30 1.23
CA GLY A 390 -2.14 22.71 1.73
C GLY A 390 -1.29 23.54 0.75
N SER A 391 -1.92 24.38 -0.08
CA SER A 391 -1.20 25.34 -0.93
C SER A 391 -1.73 26.76 -0.73
N LEU A 392 -0.92 27.56 -0.04
CA LEU A 392 -1.10 28.99 0.25
C LEU A 392 -1.66 29.81 -0.94
N LYS A 393 -2.69 30.62 -0.66
CA LYS A 393 -3.00 31.89 -1.36
C LYS A 393 -3.48 32.92 -0.35
N LEU A 394 -3.17 34.20 -0.60
CA LEU A 394 -3.46 35.33 0.30
C LEU A 394 -4.71 36.13 -0.10
N ALA A 395 -5.20 36.91 0.86
CA ALA A 395 -6.24 37.95 0.79
C ALA A 395 -7.69 37.43 0.58
N SER A 396 -8.73 38.08 1.11
CA SER A 396 -8.81 39.36 1.84
C SER A 396 -9.87 39.33 2.96
N GLU A 397 -9.85 40.33 3.84
CA GLU A 397 -10.85 40.59 4.91
C GLU A 397 -12.27 40.86 4.35
N GLY A 398 -13.34 40.59 5.13
CA GLY A 398 -14.70 40.88 4.66
C GLY A 398 -15.93 40.50 5.53
N ALA A 399 -16.04 41.06 6.75
CA ALA A 399 -17.28 41.23 7.52
C ALA A 399 -18.11 40.00 8.00
N GLU A 400 -18.95 40.25 9.02
CA GLU A 400 -19.76 39.25 9.73
C GLU A 400 -21.21 39.16 9.20
N THR A 401 -21.84 38.00 9.32
CA THR A 401 -23.14 37.81 10.02
C THR A 401 -23.54 36.33 10.04
N GLY A 402 -23.97 35.83 11.21
CA GLY A 402 -24.12 34.37 11.44
C GLY A 402 -25.47 33.77 11.03
N ARG A 403 -25.46 32.47 10.72
CA ARG A 403 -26.62 31.55 10.82
C ARG A 403 -26.17 30.22 11.43
N SER A 404 -27.08 29.58 12.16
CA SER A 404 -26.79 28.43 13.04
C SER A 404 -26.65 27.10 12.30
N ASN A 405 -25.55 26.37 12.56
CA ASN A 405 -25.37 24.97 12.16
C ASN A 405 -26.16 24.00 13.07
N PRO A 406 -26.84 23.00 12.51
CA PRO A 406 -27.20 21.76 13.19
C PRO A 406 -26.43 20.57 12.56
N TYR A 407 -25.31 20.18 13.16
CA TYR A 407 -24.59 18.95 12.82
C TYR A 407 -24.52 18.02 14.04
N PRO A 408 -24.93 16.74 13.93
CA PRO A 408 -24.52 15.73 14.89
C PRO A 408 -23.03 15.42 14.70
N SER A 409 -22.30 15.26 15.80
CA SER A 409 -20.84 15.05 15.79
C SER A 409 -20.46 13.65 15.30
N ALA A 410 -19.71 13.57 14.19
CA ALA A 410 -19.01 12.35 13.81
C ALA A 410 -17.88 12.05 14.81
N SER A 411 -17.73 10.78 15.20
CA SER A 411 -16.78 10.37 16.24
C SER A 411 -15.35 10.29 15.70
N LEU A 412 -14.41 10.99 16.35
CA LEU A 412 -12.97 10.82 16.11
C LEU A 412 -12.53 9.35 16.28
N PRO A 413 -11.49 8.89 15.57
CA PRO A 413 -10.87 7.60 15.86
C PRO A 413 -10.43 7.54 17.32
N ASN A 414 -10.95 6.54 18.02
CA ASN A 414 -10.91 6.42 19.47
C ASN A 414 -9.56 5.89 20.01
N THR A 415 -8.52 5.90 19.17
CA THR A 415 -7.17 5.46 19.54
C THR A 415 -6.19 6.63 19.55
N PHE A 416 -5.11 6.47 20.31
CA PHE A 416 -3.99 7.41 20.32
C PHE A 416 -2.65 6.69 20.50
N ALA A 417 -1.58 7.38 20.13
CA ALA A 417 -0.22 6.85 20.22
C ALA A 417 0.40 7.15 21.59
N PHE A 418 1.10 6.17 22.16
CA PHE A 418 1.78 6.27 23.44
C PHE A 418 3.23 5.79 23.32
N LYS A 419 4.12 6.41 24.11
CA LYS A 419 5.53 6.06 24.23
C LYS A 419 5.81 5.72 25.69
N ILE A 420 6.47 4.61 25.99
CA ILE A 420 6.85 4.24 27.36
C ILE A 420 8.26 3.67 27.38
N GLN A 421 9.03 3.91 28.45
CA GLN A 421 10.41 3.44 28.58
C GLN A 421 10.48 2.22 29.50
N ASP A 422 11.25 1.20 29.11
CA ASP A 422 11.51 0.02 29.97
C ASP A 422 12.74 0.20 30.87
N ARG A 423 12.96 -0.72 31.82
CA ARG A 423 14.10 -0.65 32.77
C ARG A 423 15.47 -0.79 32.09
N LYS A 424 15.50 -1.18 30.81
CA LYS A 424 16.70 -1.28 29.96
C LYS A 424 16.87 -0.04 29.07
N GLY A 425 16.08 1.01 29.31
CA GLY A 425 16.13 2.29 28.61
C GLY A 425 15.47 2.28 27.22
N ARG A 426 14.86 1.17 26.78
CA ARG A 426 14.29 1.05 25.44
C ARG A 426 12.93 1.75 25.38
N MET A 427 12.72 2.57 24.36
CA MET A 427 11.45 3.26 24.13
C MET A 427 10.48 2.38 23.32
N HIS A 428 9.44 1.89 23.97
CA HIS A 428 8.33 1.19 23.32
C HIS A 428 7.33 2.20 22.78
N ARG A 429 6.82 1.95 21.57
CA ARG A 429 5.68 2.69 20.98
C ARG A 429 4.52 1.74 20.74
N PHE A 430 3.31 2.22 20.99
CA PHE A 430 2.07 1.49 20.75
C PHE A 430 0.93 2.48 20.53
N ASN A 431 -0.12 2.01 19.86
CA ASN A 431 -1.41 2.71 19.85
C ASN A 431 -2.34 1.97 20.81
N CYS A 432 -3.18 2.71 21.52
CA CYS A 432 -4.19 2.14 22.43
C CYS A 432 -5.53 2.84 22.23
N ASP A 433 -6.63 2.19 22.59
CA ASP A 433 -7.92 2.85 22.77
C ASP A 433 -7.87 3.79 23.98
N ILE A 434 -8.70 4.83 23.98
CA ILE A 434 -8.67 5.90 25.00
C ILE A 434 -9.92 5.94 25.89
N ARG A 435 -10.90 5.05 25.68
CA ARG A 435 -12.11 4.97 26.53
C ARG A 435 -11.83 4.44 27.93
N SER A 436 -10.79 3.63 28.12
CA SER A 436 -10.42 3.17 29.46
C SER A 436 -8.92 3.08 29.70
N VAL A 437 -8.51 3.55 30.88
CA VAL A 437 -7.19 3.30 31.47
C VAL A 437 -6.92 1.81 31.64
N THR A 438 -7.96 0.95 31.72
CA THR A 438 -7.81 -0.51 31.76
C THR A 438 -7.17 -1.07 30.47
N ASP A 439 -7.53 -0.53 29.31
CA ASP A 439 -6.95 -0.93 28.01
C ASP A 439 -5.52 -0.40 27.86
N LEU A 440 -5.26 0.81 28.38
CA LEU A 440 -3.93 1.39 28.46
C LEU A 440 -3.00 0.57 29.36
N ILE A 441 -3.46 0.22 30.57
CA ILE A 441 -2.73 -0.68 31.49
C ILE A 441 -2.51 -2.05 30.84
N THR A 442 -3.52 -2.63 30.18
CA THR A 442 -3.39 -3.92 29.47
C THR A 442 -2.30 -3.84 28.40
N SER A 443 -2.27 -2.77 27.62
CA SER A 443 -1.24 -2.51 26.60
C SER A 443 0.15 -2.33 27.21
N ILE A 444 0.24 -1.67 28.36
CA ILE A 444 1.49 -1.51 29.13
C ILE A 444 1.98 -2.87 29.67
N ILE A 445 1.11 -3.70 30.24
CA ILE A 445 1.44 -5.06 30.72
C ILE A 445 1.94 -5.94 29.56
N GLN A 446 1.32 -5.87 28.38
CA GLN A 446 1.77 -6.63 27.21
C GLN A 446 3.20 -6.27 26.74
N ARG A 447 3.67 -5.04 27.00
CA ARG A 447 5.02 -4.58 26.60
C ARG A 447 6.05 -4.66 27.72
N LEU A 448 5.64 -4.42 28.97
CA LEU A 448 6.51 -4.27 30.14
C LEU A 448 6.26 -5.32 31.24
N GLY A 449 5.49 -6.39 30.98
CA GLY A 449 4.99 -7.30 32.01
C GLY A 449 6.02 -8.03 32.89
N ASN A 450 7.31 -8.05 32.50
CA ASN A 450 8.42 -8.55 33.32
C ASN A 450 9.14 -7.44 34.12
N ASP A 451 8.92 -6.18 33.76
CA ASP A 451 9.51 -4.98 34.37
C ASP A 451 8.53 -4.32 35.38
N ILE A 452 7.28 -4.76 35.44
CA ILE A 452 6.26 -4.28 36.40
C ILE A 452 6.22 -5.21 37.61
N ASP A 453 6.37 -4.64 38.82
CA ASP A 453 6.19 -5.39 40.06
C ASP A 453 4.69 -5.59 40.34
N ARG A 454 4.27 -6.85 40.53
CA ARG A 454 2.88 -7.20 40.87
C ARG A 454 2.53 -6.91 42.33
N ASN A 455 3.53 -6.75 43.19
CA ASN A 455 3.36 -6.44 44.62
C ASN A 455 3.46 -4.93 44.91
N ASN A 456 3.89 -4.13 43.93
CA ASN A 456 3.92 -2.67 44.00
C ASN A 456 3.52 -2.08 42.64
N LEU A 457 2.21 -1.86 42.46
CA LEU A 457 1.64 -1.38 41.21
C LEU A 457 1.96 0.12 41.01
N PRO A 458 2.48 0.52 39.84
CA PRO A 458 2.85 1.90 39.61
C PRO A 458 1.63 2.78 39.27
N GLN A 459 1.75 4.06 39.60
CA GLN A 459 0.92 5.11 39.00
C GLN A 459 1.43 5.39 37.58
N ILE A 460 0.50 5.69 36.67
CA ILE A 460 0.81 6.14 35.31
C ILE A 460 0.81 7.67 35.30
N LEU A 461 1.84 8.26 34.73
CA LEU A 461 1.95 9.71 34.51
C LEU A 461 2.26 9.99 33.03
N TYR A 462 1.88 11.15 32.52
CA TYR A 462 2.31 11.65 31.21
C TYR A 462 3.17 12.90 31.33
N GLU A 463 4.02 13.12 30.32
CA GLU A 463 4.81 14.33 30.10
C GLU A 463 4.01 15.31 29.23
N ASP A 464 3.83 16.55 29.70
CA ASP A 464 3.04 17.60 29.04
C ASP A 464 3.90 18.61 28.22
N GLU A 465 3.40 19.83 27.97
CA GLU A 465 4.13 20.86 27.21
C GLU A 465 5.22 21.57 28.02
N ASP A 466 5.05 21.72 29.34
CA ASP A 466 6.05 22.29 30.24
C ASP A 466 7.08 21.23 30.73
N GLN A 467 6.89 19.97 30.31
CA GLN A 467 7.65 18.76 30.71
C GLN A 467 7.37 18.30 32.14
N ASP A 468 6.26 18.75 32.73
CA ASP A 468 5.78 18.27 34.01
C ASP A 468 5.15 16.87 33.88
N LYS A 469 5.10 16.16 35.01
CA LYS A 469 4.60 14.77 35.08
C LYS A 469 3.22 14.73 35.71
N VAL A 470 2.19 14.73 34.87
CA VAL A 470 0.79 14.76 35.29
C VAL A 470 0.23 13.34 35.41
N ILE A 471 -0.49 13.04 36.50
CA ILE A 471 -1.00 11.70 36.80
C ILE A 471 -2.21 11.36 35.90
N LEU A 472 -2.29 10.12 35.42
CA LEU A 472 -3.47 9.52 34.81
C LEU A 472 -4.10 8.53 35.80
N ALA A 473 -5.15 8.96 36.51
CA ALA A 473 -5.83 8.15 37.53
C ALA A 473 -7.17 7.56 37.04
N SER A 474 -7.79 8.16 36.03
CA SER A 474 -9.13 7.85 35.56
C SER A 474 -9.28 7.92 34.03
N ASP A 475 -10.35 7.29 33.52
CA ASP A 475 -10.73 7.28 32.11
C ASP A 475 -11.00 8.72 31.58
N SER A 476 -11.46 9.62 32.46
CA SER A 476 -11.57 11.06 32.19
C SER A 476 -10.21 11.75 32.02
N ASP A 477 -9.20 11.44 32.85
CA ASP A 477 -7.87 12.04 32.74
C ASP A 477 -7.19 11.60 31.44
N LEU A 478 -7.32 10.31 31.08
CA LEU A 478 -6.83 9.75 29.84
C LEU A 478 -7.48 10.43 28.61
N THR A 479 -8.80 10.61 28.65
CA THR A 479 -9.54 11.30 27.58
C THR A 479 -9.06 12.75 27.46
N ALA A 480 -9.02 13.50 28.55
CA ALA A 480 -8.61 14.91 28.56
C ALA A 480 -7.15 15.12 28.11
N ALA A 481 -6.21 14.30 28.58
CA ALA A 481 -4.81 14.36 28.17
C ALA A 481 -4.64 14.05 26.68
N VAL A 482 -5.43 13.12 26.13
CA VAL A 482 -5.42 12.81 24.69
C VAL A 482 -6.09 13.90 23.86
N GLU A 483 -7.19 14.50 24.32
CA GLU A 483 -7.81 15.63 23.62
C GLU A 483 -6.90 16.85 23.60
N HIS A 484 -6.24 17.18 24.71
CA HIS A 484 -5.20 18.21 24.76
C HIS A 484 -4.07 17.91 23.78
N ALA A 485 -3.51 16.69 23.82
CA ALA A 485 -2.46 16.26 22.90
C ALA A 485 -2.90 16.31 21.42
N LYS A 486 -4.17 16.03 21.11
CA LYS A 486 -4.73 16.16 19.75
C LYS A 486 -4.86 17.63 19.32
N LEU A 487 -5.31 18.52 20.21
CA LEU A 487 -5.45 19.96 19.95
C LEU A 487 -4.09 20.65 19.76
N SER A 488 -3.12 20.35 20.63
CA SER A 488 -1.73 20.85 20.54
C SER A 488 -0.88 20.13 19.47
N GLY A 489 -1.50 19.28 18.65
CA GLY A 489 -0.87 18.66 17.46
C GLY A 489 0.18 17.57 17.76
N TRP A 490 0.21 17.04 18.98
CA TRP A 490 1.19 16.04 19.41
C TRP A 490 0.94 14.69 18.74
N LYS A 491 2.03 14.03 18.31
CA LYS A 491 1.98 12.72 17.65
C LYS A 491 2.04 11.55 18.65
N GLY A 492 1.42 11.71 19.81
CA GLY A 492 1.38 10.72 20.88
C GLY A 492 2.07 11.12 22.18
N LEU A 493 1.42 10.80 23.30
CA LEU A 493 1.87 11.07 24.67
C LEU A 493 3.11 10.25 25.05
N ARG A 494 3.90 10.75 26.00
CA ARG A 494 5.00 10.00 26.64
C ARG A 494 4.60 9.69 28.08
N LEU A 495 4.71 8.42 28.44
CA LEU A 495 4.26 7.86 29.71
C LEU A 495 5.44 7.47 30.60
N HIS A 496 5.23 7.66 31.89
CA HIS A 496 6.12 7.27 32.97
C HIS A 496 5.36 6.40 33.98
N LEU A 497 6.07 5.45 34.58
CA LEU A 497 5.58 4.63 35.68
C LEU A 497 6.30 5.07 36.96
N ASP A 498 5.56 5.53 37.95
CA ASP A 498 6.12 5.84 39.28
C ASP A 498 5.64 4.81 40.32
N TYR A 499 6.59 4.35 41.13
CA TYR A 499 6.44 3.34 42.17
C TYR A 499 6.48 3.94 43.59
N SER A 500 6.52 5.28 43.70
CA SER A 500 6.58 6.01 44.98
C SER A 500 5.28 5.97 45.81
N GLY A 501 4.15 5.65 45.18
CA GLY A 501 2.81 5.96 45.69
C GLY A 501 2.14 4.96 46.65
N THR A 502 2.82 3.90 47.10
CA THR A 502 2.21 2.86 47.97
C THR A 502 2.68 2.96 49.44
N PRO A 503 1.82 3.37 50.39
CA PRO A 503 2.22 3.52 51.79
C PRO A 503 2.42 2.16 52.50
N GLY A 504 3.65 1.87 52.89
CA GLY A 504 3.99 0.66 53.64
C GLY A 504 3.34 0.59 55.03
N ARG A 505 2.17 -0.07 55.11
CA ARG A 505 1.54 -0.72 56.29
C ARG A 505 1.86 -0.07 57.64
N ARG A 506 1.31 1.12 57.93
CA ARG A 506 1.27 1.72 59.28
C ARG A 506 -0.16 1.81 59.84
N ARG A 507 -0.23 1.83 61.18
CA ARG A 507 -1.41 1.54 62.00
C ARG A 507 -1.92 2.81 62.68
N GLY A 508 -3.13 3.28 62.36
CA GLY A 508 -3.89 4.15 63.28
C GLY A 508 -4.87 5.17 62.68
N SER A 509 -6.12 5.06 63.13
CA SER A 509 -7.15 6.11 63.24
C SER A 509 -7.84 6.67 61.98
N ASN A 510 -9.04 7.20 62.21
CA ASN A 510 -10.06 7.55 61.20
C ASN A 510 -9.94 9.00 60.70
N SER A 511 -10.26 9.20 59.42
CA SER A 511 -11.07 10.34 58.95
C SER A 511 -11.71 9.98 57.60
N GLU A 512 -12.95 10.40 57.36
CA GLU A 512 -13.64 10.20 56.08
C GLU A 512 -13.08 11.14 55.00
N SER A 513 -12.82 10.63 53.79
CA SER A 513 -12.58 11.45 52.59
C SER A 513 -12.81 10.64 51.31
N LEU A 514 -13.72 11.14 50.46
CA LEU A 514 -14.06 10.77 49.07
C LEU A 514 -13.48 9.45 48.49
N ASP A 515 -14.38 8.59 48.03
CA ASP A 515 -14.07 7.40 47.23
C ASP A 515 -13.45 7.76 45.87
N TYR A 516 -12.12 7.77 45.79
CA TYR A 516 -11.40 7.64 44.53
C TYR A 516 -11.44 6.17 44.09
N ALA A 517 -11.81 5.92 42.84
CA ALA A 517 -11.76 4.57 42.26
C ALA A 517 -10.33 4.01 42.34
N HIS A 518 -10.12 2.97 43.16
CA HIS A 518 -8.78 2.50 43.50
C HIS A 518 -8.01 2.02 42.24
N PRO A 519 -6.78 2.54 41.98
CA PRO A 519 -5.95 2.10 40.84
C PRO A 519 -5.70 0.58 40.82
N GLU A 520 -5.65 -0.06 41.99
CA GLU A 520 -5.53 -1.51 42.14
C GLU A 520 -6.62 -2.28 41.37
N SER A 521 -7.83 -1.73 41.23
CA SER A 521 -8.96 -2.35 40.52
C SER A 521 -8.78 -2.40 39.00
N ALA A 522 -8.23 -1.34 38.40
CA ALA A 522 -7.92 -1.28 36.97
C ALA A 522 -6.74 -2.20 36.63
N TRP A 523 -5.69 -2.18 37.47
CA TRP A 523 -4.56 -3.12 37.35
C TRP A 523 -4.99 -4.59 37.52
N ALA A 524 -5.83 -4.91 38.51
CA ALA A 524 -6.36 -6.27 38.70
C ALA A 524 -7.23 -6.73 37.51
N SER A 525 -8.08 -5.85 36.98
CA SER A 525 -8.88 -6.12 35.78
C SER A 525 -8.00 -6.40 34.56
N ALA A 526 -6.99 -5.57 34.31
CA ALA A 526 -6.04 -5.75 33.21
C ALA A 526 -5.20 -7.04 33.35
N TYR A 527 -4.70 -7.35 34.55
CA TYR A 527 -4.02 -8.63 34.79
C TYR A 527 -4.94 -9.84 34.59
N THR A 528 -6.23 -9.73 34.94
CA THR A 528 -7.22 -10.78 34.70
C THR A 528 -7.48 -10.98 33.21
N ALA A 529 -7.61 -9.90 32.43
CA ALA A 529 -7.76 -9.97 30.98
C ALA A 529 -6.54 -10.62 30.29
N VAL A 530 -5.32 -10.23 30.67
CA VAL A 530 -4.08 -10.84 30.15
C VAL A 530 -3.97 -12.31 30.55
N ALA A 531 -4.32 -12.67 31.79
CA ALA A 531 -4.31 -14.06 32.26
C ALA A 531 -5.36 -14.93 31.54
N ALA A 532 -6.56 -14.42 31.27
CA ALA A 532 -7.59 -15.11 30.52
C ALA A 532 -7.15 -15.38 29.07
N GLY A 533 -6.55 -14.37 28.40
CA GLY A 533 -5.96 -14.55 27.06
C GLY A 533 -4.85 -15.61 27.03
N ALA A 534 -3.96 -15.61 28.03
CA ALA A 534 -2.92 -16.62 28.15
C ALA A 534 -3.48 -18.03 28.42
N ALA A 535 -4.53 -18.16 29.23
CA ALA A 535 -5.20 -19.44 29.50
C ALA A 535 -5.94 -20.00 28.27
N LEU A 536 -6.53 -19.14 27.44
CA LEU A 536 -7.12 -19.53 26.16
C LEU A 536 -6.04 -20.02 25.19
N ALA A 537 -4.91 -19.30 25.08
CA ALA A 537 -3.79 -19.74 24.23
C ALA A 537 -3.20 -21.09 24.69
N ALA A 538 -3.03 -21.29 26.01
CA ALA A 538 -2.53 -22.52 26.57
C ALA A 538 -3.50 -23.70 26.40
N SER A 539 -4.81 -23.49 26.62
CA SER A 539 -5.81 -24.55 26.45
C SER A 539 -6.00 -24.95 24.98
N LEU A 540 -5.95 -24.00 24.03
CA LEU A 540 -5.89 -24.29 22.59
C LEU A 540 -4.63 -25.09 22.22
N GLY A 541 -3.47 -24.75 22.80
CA GLY A 541 -2.22 -25.51 22.62
C GLY A 541 -2.31 -26.95 23.13
N VAL A 542 -2.93 -27.18 24.30
CA VAL A 542 -3.20 -28.52 24.82
C VAL A 542 -4.19 -29.28 23.95
N PHE A 543 -5.23 -28.62 23.42
CA PHE A 543 -6.20 -29.25 22.50
C PHE A 543 -5.54 -29.68 21.17
N ALA A 544 -4.65 -28.84 20.63
CA ALA A 544 -3.86 -29.15 19.45
C ALA A 544 -2.84 -30.29 19.69
N PHE A 545 -2.26 -30.36 20.90
CA PHE A 545 -1.38 -31.46 21.29
C PHE A 545 -2.14 -32.78 21.41
N LEU A 546 -3.25 -32.80 22.15
CA LEU A 546 -4.08 -34.01 22.35
C LEU A 546 -4.60 -34.58 21.02
N ARG A 547 -5.05 -33.72 20.11
CA ARG A 547 -5.50 -34.11 18.76
C ARG A 547 -4.38 -34.68 17.87
N ARG A 548 -3.11 -34.40 18.20
CA ARG A 548 -1.92 -34.92 17.50
C ARG A 548 -1.35 -36.19 18.14
N SER A 549 -1.91 -36.63 19.27
CA SER A 549 -1.60 -37.90 19.94
C SER A 549 -2.68 -38.97 19.73
N SER A 550 -3.55 -38.78 18.74
CA SER A 550 -4.68 -39.66 18.40
C SER A 550 -4.72 -40.06 16.91
N GLU A 551 -3.58 -39.95 16.21
CA GLU A 551 -3.33 -40.43 14.85
C GLU A 551 -2.17 -41.44 14.85
#